data_AF-A0A3D5BMN5-F1
#
_entry.id   AF-A0A3D5BMN5-F1
#
_cell.length_a   1.000
_cell.length_b   1.000
_cell.length_c   1.000
_cell.angle_alpha   90.00
_cell.angle_beta   90.00
_cell.angle_gamma   90.00
#
_symmetry.space_group_name_H-M   'P 1'
#
loop_
_entity.id
_entity.type
_entity.pdbx_description
1 polymer ?
#
loop_
_entity_poly.entity_id
_entity_poly.type
_entity_poly.pdbx_seq_one_letter_code
_entity_poly.pdbx_strand_id
1 'polypeptide(L)'
;MNTAPEQLDFDIQGYIREALMHGRNHVSAHWREKIAAMMAPFRLDPRQPDFSPDCGLWERFLWCENFTALGEKHNYASYTYSPVFDCYLDAGTDGDFWRKNKNVWYALAALVNDWFIYEMELFNKYTSIGYTKKGYRPELVADRLQLLKELKQSLMETENSFSVHRDQGFPDHGYPHDIEYFRDADAALTTLVMLTGLPGGIYHDEYMFLRMVQLTECIFFAVGEGVHDGLAFYQQGELQRAADIFRQLTVLMDVLSRLFSVMDTLAVENFYQGFRVDTGNAGAIQSEKYQWLERLLTGIQQDKLGVVLQIAELRDKSMLKDTAMPTLRQLYQTMLNCRDCPELAFFSQRLLHQFQFWKARHLAIAIKMLPKNFGAEGPLGIGYLKSNLRNNMTEMRRHSREVPEVRLSTRARQLFEGLTLVWIQCTDVDLQKLQFALQTNTEDIRQSMLEHADLIEHNLDDYQRFFSSKQAAFPLRKQMQHGLPAPTVPLVPRLLLHLEFYRGVLAGVFDIDRIDGDVLVDVSIEAEVYSGIGKSRQVICQANELVLRDQAGVMASYFSGPGSRTAMAADGPVAGRRLGLMLFSSPAMAPGSLEDTITLIHKLFSAAAGTVDLSYLRFQPGP
;
A
#
# COMPACT_ATOMS: atom_id res chain seq x y z
N MET A 1 -48.03 -23.34 -0.10
CA MET A 1 -48.88 -22.16 -0.40
C MET A 1 -48.16 -21.41 -1.51
N ASN A 2 -48.54 -21.67 -2.76
CA ASN A 2 -47.92 -21.12 -3.99
C ASN A 2 -48.92 -20.18 -4.68
N THR A 3 -49.26 -19.07 -4.06
CA THR A 3 -49.79 -17.94 -4.82
C THR A 3 -48.57 -17.16 -5.28
N ALA A 4 -48.23 -17.27 -6.56
CA ALA A 4 -47.27 -16.38 -7.19
C ALA A 4 -47.67 -14.94 -6.79
N PRO A 5 -46.76 -14.13 -6.24
CA PRO A 5 -47.08 -12.75 -5.94
C PRO A 5 -47.64 -12.12 -7.23
N GLU A 6 -48.80 -11.48 -7.16
CA GLU A 6 -49.26 -10.60 -8.23
C GLU A 6 -48.06 -9.77 -8.67
N GLN A 7 -47.78 -9.72 -9.98
CA GLN A 7 -46.67 -8.96 -10.55
C GLN A 7 -46.76 -7.53 -10.02
N LEU A 8 -45.99 -7.23 -8.98
CA LEU A 8 -45.83 -5.89 -8.46
C LEU A 8 -45.12 -5.12 -9.57
N ASP A 9 -45.88 -4.25 -10.24
CA ASP A 9 -45.36 -3.32 -11.25
C ASP A 9 -44.36 -2.37 -10.58
N PHE A 10 -43.09 -2.78 -10.54
CA PHE A 10 -42.00 -2.04 -9.95
C PHE A 10 -41.10 -1.49 -11.07
N ASP A 11 -41.32 -0.22 -11.43
CA ASP A 11 -40.46 0.50 -12.38
C ASP A 11 -39.09 0.80 -11.74
N ILE A 12 -38.20 -0.19 -11.83
CA ILE A 12 -36.83 -0.12 -11.31
C ILE A 12 -36.04 1.05 -11.92
N GLN A 13 -36.29 1.42 -13.17
CA GLN A 13 -35.62 2.57 -13.79
C GLN A 13 -36.12 3.90 -13.23
N GLY A 14 -37.42 4.00 -12.99
CA GLY A 14 -38.02 5.11 -12.23
C GLY A 14 -37.36 5.25 -10.87
N TYR A 15 -37.23 4.15 -10.12
CA TYR A 15 -36.57 4.13 -8.83
C TYR A 15 -35.12 4.59 -8.89
N ILE A 16 -34.30 3.97 -9.75
CA ILE A 16 -32.86 4.31 -9.89
C ILE A 16 -32.68 5.77 -10.28
N ARG A 17 -33.47 6.28 -11.25
CA ARG A 17 -33.40 7.69 -11.66
C ARG A 17 -33.71 8.62 -10.50
N GLU A 18 -34.76 8.34 -9.74
CA GLU A 18 -35.13 9.15 -8.57
C GLU A 18 -34.04 9.11 -7.50
N ALA A 19 -33.49 7.93 -7.19
CA ALA A 19 -32.41 7.76 -6.23
C ALA A 19 -31.12 8.49 -6.66
N LEU A 20 -30.74 8.45 -7.95
CA LEU A 20 -29.55 9.17 -8.45
C LEU A 20 -29.72 10.70 -8.43
N MET A 21 -30.95 11.19 -8.63
CA MET A 21 -31.28 12.62 -8.65
C MET A 21 -31.43 13.21 -7.24
N HIS A 22 -32.14 12.50 -6.35
CA HIS A 22 -32.55 13.04 -5.05
C HIS A 22 -31.81 12.39 -3.86
N GLY A 23 -31.08 11.30 -4.09
CA GLY A 23 -30.53 10.46 -3.05
C GLY A 23 -31.57 9.46 -2.54
N ARG A 24 -31.15 8.23 -2.25
CA ARG A 24 -32.06 7.16 -1.77
C ARG A 24 -32.70 7.46 -0.41
N ASN A 25 -32.12 8.34 0.41
CA ASN A 25 -32.75 8.80 1.66
C ASN A 25 -34.00 9.68 1.41
N HIS A 26 -34.14 10.20 0.19
CA HIS A 26 -35.16 11.18 -0.20
C HIS A 26 -36.08 10.70 -1.32
N VAL A 27 -36.04 9.42 -1.68
CA VAL A 27 -37.03 8.83 -2.57
C VAL A 27 -38.43 8.95 -1.96
N SER A 28 -39.41 9.13 -2.85
CA SER A 28 -40.82 9.33 -2.52
C SER A 28 -41.37 8.20 -1.66
N ALA A 29 -42.39 8.52 -0.85
CA ALA A 29 -43.06 7.56 0.01
C ALA A 29 -43.58 6.34 -0.77
N HIS A 30 -44.02 6.57 -2.01
CA HIS A 30 -44.46 5.54 -2.95
C HIS A 30 -43.43 4.42 -3.15
N TRP A 31 -42.15 4.76 -3.36
CA TRP A 31 -41.10 3.75 -3.52
C TRP A 31 -40.85 2.94 -2.25
N ARG A 32 -40.88 3.62 -1.09
CA ARG A 32 -40.69 2.96 0.21
C ARG A 32 -41.80 1.96 0.49
N GLU A 33 -43.05 2.33 0.20
CA GLU A 33 -44.22 1.44 0.34
C GLU A 33 -44.10 0.24 -0.59
N LYS A 34 -43.69 0.44 -1.85
CA LYS A 34 -43.46 -0.67 -2.79
C LYS A 34 -42.34 -1.61 -2.34
N ILE A 35 -41.19 -1.07 -1.91
CA ILE A 35 -40.07 -1.88 -1.41
C ILE A 35 -40.48 -2.68 -0.17
N ALA A 36 -41.19 -2.06 0.77
CA ALA A 36 -41.70 -2.74 1.96
C ALA A 36 -42.71 -3.85 1.61
N ALA A 37 -43.61 -3.61 0.66
CA ALA A 37 -44.57 -4.61 0.18
C ALA A 37 -43.86 -5.80 -0.49
N MET A 38 -42.80 -5.53 -1.28
CA MET A 38 -41.99 -6.57 -1.92
C MET A 38 -41.15 -7.36 -0.91
N MET A 39 -40.75 -6.75 0.21
CA MET A 39 -39.98 -7.41 1.26
C MET A 39 -40.82 -8.28 2.20
N ALA A 40 -42.11 -7.98 2.35
CA ALA A 40 -43.01 -8.66 3.28
C ALA A 40 -43.02 -10.21 3.18
N PRO A 41 -42.94 -10.83 1.98
CA PRO A 41 -42.91 -12.29 1.86
C PRO A 41 -41.66 -12.96 2.44
N PHE A 42 -40.51 -12.27 2.45
CA PHE A 42 -39.23 -12.88 2.82
C PHE A 42 -39.04 -13.01 4.33
N ARG A 43 -39.84 -12.32 5.15
CA ARG A 43 -39.75 -12.32 6.63
C ARG A 43 -38.34 -12.08 7.16
N LEU A 44 -37.51 -11.37 6.41
CA LEU A 44 -36.15 -11.04 6.81
C LEU A 44 -36.21 -9.99 7.92
N ASP A 45 -35.50 -10.24 9.02
CA ASP A 45 -35.30 -9.21 10.02
C ASP A 45 -34.43 -8.11 9.39
N PRO A 46 -34.92 -6.86 9.25
CA PRO A 46 -34.10 -5.78 8.73
C PRO A 46 -32.83 -5.57 9.59
N ARG A 47 -32.84 -5.98 10.86
CA ARG A 47 -31.70 -5.79 11.78
C ARG A 47 -30.70 -6.93 11.77
N GLN A 48 -31.00 -8.05 11.10
CA GLN A 48 -30.09 -9.19 11.01
C GLN A 48 -29.94 -9.64 9.56
N PRO A 49 -28.74 -9.51 8.96
CA PRO A 49 -28.48 -9.93 7.59
C PRO A 49 -28.27 -11.45 7.49
N ASP A 50 -29.16 -12.25 8.08
CA ASP A 50 -29.06 -13.72 8.04
C ASP A 50 -29.84 -14.24 6.83
N PHE A 51 -29.20 -14.18 5.67
CA PHE A 51 -29.80 -14.59 4.40
C PHE A 51 -29.70 -16.10 4.21
N SER A 52 -30.80 -16.72 3.76
CA SER A 52 -30.74 -18.08 3.22
C SER A 52 -29.74 -18.14 2.05
N PRO A 53 -29.03 -19.26 1.84
CA PRO A 53 -28.26 -19.49 0.62
C PRO A 53 -29.08 -19.31 -0.67
N ASP A 54 -30.40 -19.55 -0.61
CA ASP A 54 -31.31 -19.38 -1.74
C ASP A 54 -31.71 -17.92 -2.01
N CYS A 55 -31.34 -16.96 -1.14
CA CYS A 55 -31.62 -15.55 -1.36
C CYS A 55 -30.67 -14.98 -2.43
N GLY A 56 -31.25 -14.64 -3.59
CA GLY A 56 -30.53 -14.05 -4.71
C GLY A 56 -30.14 -12.58 -4.50
N LEU A 57 -29.53 -12.02 -5.54
CA LEU A 57 -29.05 -10.63 -5.56
C LEU A 57 -30.18 -9.62 -5.34
N TRP A 58 -31.34 -9.89 -5.92
CA TRP A 58 -32.51 -9.03 -5.87
C TRP A 58 -33.08 -8.91 -4.45
N GLU A 59 -33.21 -10.03 -3.74
CA GLU A 59 -33.71 -10.06 -2.36
C GLU A 59 -32.77 -9.31 -1.42
N ARG A 60 -31.46 -9.47 -1.62
CA ARG A 60 -30.42 -8.78 -0.84
C ARG A 60 -30.39 -7.29 -1.12
N PHE A 61 -30.63 -6.88 -2.36
CA PHE A 61 -30.82 -5.48 -2.73
C PHE A 61 -32.04 -4.88 -2.01
N LEU A 62 -33.20 -5.55 -2.11
CA LEU A 62 -34.43 -5.10 -1.46
C LEU A 62 -34.27 -4.99 0.06
N TRP A 63 -33.51 -5.90 0.69
CA TRP A 63 -33.19 -5.81 2.11
C TRP A 63 -32.39 -4.52 2.43
N CYS A 64 -31.37 -4.20 1.63
CA CYS A 64 -30.58 -2.97 1.82
C CYS A 64 -31.45 -1.70 1.66
N GLU A 65 -32.36 -1.70 0.68
CA GLU A 65 -33.28 -0.58 0.45
C GLU A 65 -34.33 -0.47 1.55
N ASN A 66 -34.89 -1.58 2.01
CA ASN A 66 -35.87 -1.60 3.08
C ASN A 66 -35.27 -1.12 4.40
N PHE A 67 -34.01 -1.49 4.69
CA PHE A 67 -33.28 -0.95 5.84
C PHE A 67 -33.23 0.58 5.82
N THR A 68 -32.94 1.15 4.64
CA THR A 68 -32.90 2.59 4.40
C THR A 68 -34.29 3.22 4.57
N ALA A 69 -35.32 2.56 4.05
CA ALA A 69 -36.71 3.06 4.06
C ALA A 69 -37.31 3.17 5.47
N LEU A 70 -36.89 2.30 6.41
CA LEU A 70 -37.36 2.29 7.80
C LEU A 70 -36.85 3.48 8.63
N GLY A 71 -36.01 4.35 8.06
CA GLY A 71 -35.48 5.54 8.75
C GLY A 71 -34.45 5.21 9.83
N GLU A 72 -33.99 3.96 9.90
CA GLU A 72 -32.84 3.59 10.71
C GLU A 72 -31.58 4.23 10.10
N LYS A 73 -30.63 4.66 10.94
CA LYS A 73 -29.34 5.14 10.43
C LYS A 73 -28.65 3.97 9.75
N HIS A 74 -28.22 4.16 8.50
CA HIS A 74 -27.45 3.17 7.73
C HIS A 74 -26.41 2.47 8.60
N ASN A 75 -26.39 1.14 8.55
CA ASN A 75 -25.22 0.37 8.96
C ASN A 75 -24.30 0.18 7.75
N TYR A 76 -23.09 -0.33 7.99
CA TYR A 76 -22.12 -0.47 6.91
C TYR A 76 -22.61 -1.40 5.79
N ALA A 77 -23.25 -2.52 6.14
CA ALA A 77 -23.71 -3.51 5.17
C ALA A 77 -24.79 -2.96 4.23
N SER A 78 -25.80 -2.27 4.76
CA SER A 78 -26.86 -1.63 3.97
C SER A 78 -26.36 -0.42 3.20
N TYR A 79 -25.34 0.27 3.72
CA TYR A 79 -24.74 1.41 3.05
C TYR A 79 -23.98 1.01 1.79
N THR A 80 -23.16 -0.03 1.90
CA THR A 80 -22.24 -0.47 0.84
C THR A 80 -22.84 -1.52 -0.09
N TYR A 81 -24.03 -2.04 0.25
CA TYR A 81 -24.65 -3.20 -0.36
C TYR A 81 -23.83 -4.49 -0.20
N SER A 82 -23.06 -4.62 0.88
CA SER A 82 -22.21 -5.80 1.11
C SER A 82 -22.93 -7.14 0.88
N PRO A 83 -24.18 -7.36 1.32
CA PRO A 83 -24.87 -8.64 1.07
C PRO A 83 -25.04 -8.97 -0.42
N VAL A 84 -25.24 -7.98 -1.28
CA VAL A 84 -25.35 -8.15 -2.74
C VAL A 84 -24.01 -8.61 -3.30
N PHE A 85 -22.91 -8.01 -2.85
CA PHE A 85 -21.56 -8.45 -3.19
C PHE A 85 -21.28 -9.87 -2.73
N ASP A 86 -21.68 -10.23 -1.50
CA ASP A 86 -21.49 -11.57 -0.95
C ASP A 86 -22.16 -12.63 -1.82
N CYS A 87 -23.36 -12.34 -2.34
CA CYS A 87 -24.06 -13.22 -3.26
C CYS A 87 -23.36 -13.34 -4.62
N TYR A 88 -22.90 -12.23 -5.20
CA TYR A 88 -22.24 -12.24 -6.52
C TYR A 88 -20.87 -12.94 -6.47
N LEU A 89 -20.15 -12.76 -5.37
CA LEU A 89 -18.81 -13.30 -5.16
C LEU A 89 -18.81 -14.75 -4.67
N ASP A 90 -19.99 -15.37 -4.56
CA ASP A 90 -20.18 -16.72 -4.01
C ASP A 90 -19.60 -16.88 -2.59
N ALA A 91 -19.71 -15.83 -1.76
CA ALA A 91 -19.16 -15.80 -0.41
C ALA A 91 -19.84 -16.85 0.49
N GLY A 92 -19.04 -17.60 1.23
CA GLY A 92 -19.53 -18.67 2.11
C GLY A 92 -19.93 -19.97 1.39
N THR A 93 -19.72 -20.06 0.07
CA THR A 93 -19.89 -21.31 -0.68
C THR A 93 -18.58 -22.08 -0.83
N ASP A 94 -18.69 -23.40 -0.96
CA ASP A 94 -17.58 -24.25 -1.36
C ASP A 94 -17.23 -23.96 -2.83
N GLY A 95 -15.99 -23.57 -3.06
CA GLY A 95 -15.48 -23.24 -4.38
C GLY A 95 -13.99 -22.93 -4.31
N ASP A 96 -13.27 -23.27 -5.37
CA ASP A 96 -11.85 -22.93 -5.44
C ASP A 96 -11.64 -21.41 -5.55
N PHE A 97 -10.50 -20.96 -5.03
CA PHE A 97 -10.04 -19.58 -5.11
C PHE A 97 -10.12 -19.00 -6.53
N TRP A 98 -9.81 -19.78 -7.57
CA TRP A 98 -9.69 -19.28 -8.94
C TRP A 98 -11.04 -18.87 -9.52
N ARG A 99 -12.11 -19.63 -9.25
CA ARG A 99 -13.48 -19.28 -9.62
C ARG A 99 -13.93 -17.99 -8.92
N LYS A 100 -13.74 -17.91 -7.60
CA LYS A 100 -14.11 -16.72 -6.81
C LYS A 100 -13.32 -15.48 -7.26
N ASN A 101 -12.02 -15.65 -7.50
CA ASN A 101 -11.12 -14.59 -7.98
C ASN A 101 -11.53 -14.11 -9.38
N LYS A 102 -12.02 -14.99 -10.26
CA LYS A 102 -12.57 -14.61 -11.57
C LYS A 102 -13.77 -13.65 -11.40
N ASN A 103 -14.72 -13.97 -10.52
CA ASN A 103 -15.86 -13.09 -10.24
C ASN A 103 -15.39 -11.73 -9.68
N VAL A 104 -14.38 -11.73 -8.82
CA VAL A 104 -13.78 -10.48 -8.31
C VAL A 104 -13.27 -9.61 -9.45
N TRP A 105 -12.48 -10.16 -10.39
CA TRP A 105 -11.96 -9.38 -11.52
C TRP A 105 -13.07 -8.80 -12.39
N TYR A 106 -14.14 -9.57 -12.65
CA TYR A 106 -15.31 -9.05 -13.36
C TYR A 106 -16.03 -7.93 -12.61
N ALA A 107 -16.25 -8.08 -11.31
CA ALA A 107 -16.81 -7.01 -10.48
C ALA A 107 -15.94 -5.76 -10.52
N LEU A 108 -14.62 -5.89 -10.35
CA LEU A 108 -13.69 -4.75 -10.37
C LEU A 108 -13.74 -4.00 -11.71
N ALA A 109 -13.65 -4.73 -12.82
CA ALA A 109 -13.67 -4.14 -14.15
C ALA A 109 -15.01 -3.45 -14.44
N ALA A 110 -16.13 -4.09 -14.09
CA ALA A 110 -17.46 -3.54 -14.33
C ALA A 110 -17.73 -2.29 -13.49
N LEU A 111 -17.38 -2.31 -12.19
CA LEU A 111 -17.57 -1.18 -11.28
C LEU A 111 -16.66 0.02 -11.61
N VAL A 112 -15.40 -0.22 -12.01
CA VAL A 112 -14.51 0.86 -12.46
C VAL A 112 -15.02 1.46 -13.78
N ASN A 113 -15.50 0.62 -14.70
CA ASN A 113 -16.04 1.10 -15.96
C ASN A 113 -17.33 1.92 -15.77
N ASP A 114 -18.24 1.45 -14.93
CA ASP A 114 -19.45 2.17 -14.58
C ASP A 114 -19.16 3.51 -13.89
N TRP A 115 -18.20 3.53 -12.95
CA TRP A 115 -17.74 4.79 -12.35
C TRP A 115 -17.15 5.74 -13.40
N PHE A 116 -16.32 5.24 -14.31
CA PHE A 116 -15.79 6.06 -15.40
C PHE A 116 -16.91 6.65 -16.28
N ILE A 117 -17.92 5.84 -16.66
CA ILE A 117 -19.06 6.31 -17.46
C ILE A 117 -19.85 7.38 -16.72
N TYR A 118 -20.13 7.17 -15.43
CA TYR A 118 -20.84 8.14 -14.59
C TYR A 118 -20.15 9.51 -14.60
N GLU A 119 -18.84 9.55 -14.34
CA GLU A 119 -18.06 10.79 -14.32
C GLU A 119 -18.02 11.43 -15.73
N MET A 120 -17.88 10.63 -16.78
CA MET A 120 -17.78 11.10 -18.16
C MET A 120 -19.10 11.73 -18.62
N GLU A 121 -20.24 11.11 -18.33
CA GLU A 121 -21.56 11.66 -18.66
C GLU A 121 -21.81 12.99 -17.97
N LEU A 122 -21.48 13.09 -16.68
CA LEU A 122 -21.64 14.33 -15.93
C LEU A 122 -20.70 15.42 -16.42
N PHE A 123 -19.46 15.07 -16.76
CA PHE A 123 -18.51 15.99 -17.37
C PHE A 123 -19.01 16.53 -18.72
N ASN A 124 -19.56 15.65 -19.57
CA ASN A 124 -20.16 16.05 -20.85
C ASN A 124 -21.43 16.90 -20.69
N LYS A 125 -22.28 16.61 -19.69
CA LYS A 125 -23.45 17.44 -19.37
C LYS A 125 -23.04 18.81 -18.83
N TYR A 126 -21.99 18.87 -18.01
CA TYR A 126 -21.44 20.13 -17.52
C TYR A 126 -20.92 21.01 -18.66
N THR A 127 -20.15 20.44 -19.59
CA THR A 127 -19.57 21.19 -20.73
C THR A 127 -20.61 21.62 -21.76
N SER A 128 -21.71 20.87 -21.91
CA SER A 128 -22.77 21.16 -22.89
C SER A 128 -23.86 22.10 -22.38
N ILE A 129 -24.34 21.92 -21.15
CA ILE A 129 -25.53 22.61 -20.62
C ILE A 129 -25.35 23.19 -19.21
N GLY A 130 -24.14 23.15 -18.63
CA GLY A 130 -23.87 23.73 -17.32
C GLY A 130 -24.48 22.98 -16.14
N TYR A 131 -24.67 21.66 -16.25
CA TYR A 131 -25.25 20.82 -15.21
C TYR A 131 -24.48 20.92 -13.87
N THR A 132 -25.17 21.17 -12.76
CA THR A 132 -24.54 21.26 -11.42
C THR A 132 -25.24 20.36 -10.40
N LYS A 133 -24.63 19.21 -10.08
CA LYS A 133 -24.97 18.44 -8.88
C LYS A 133 -24.26 19.05 -7.66
N LYS A 134 -24.85 18.94 -6.47
CA LYS A 134 -24.26 19.52 -5.25
C LYS A 134 -22.87 18.95 -5.02
N GLY A 135 -21.88 19.83 -4.82
CA GLY A 135 -20.48 19.43 -4.63
C GLY A 135 -19.72 19.07 -5.90
N TYR A 136 -20.32 19.15 -7.09
CA TYR A 136 -19.60 18.90 -8.34
C TYR A 136 -18.44 19.88 -8.53
N ARG A 137 -17.26 19.36 -8.86
CA ARG A 137 -16.02 20.14 -9.07
C ARG A 137 -15.34 19.69 -10.37
N PRO A 138 -15.49 20.45 -11.47
CA PRO A 138 -15.06 20.01 -12.79
C PRO A 138 -13.56 19.70 -12.88
N GLU A 139 -12.72 20.43 -12.13
CA GLU A 139 -11.28 20.21 -12.06
C GLU A 139 -10.93 18.86 -11.43
N LEU A 140 -11.58 18.49 -10.31
CA LEU A 140 -11.34 17.21 -9.65
C LEU A 140 -11.90 16.03 -10.46
N VAL A 141 -13.02 16.25 -11.16
CA VAL A 141 -13.63 15.26 -12.05
C VAL A 141 -12.73 14.97 -13.25
N ALA A 142 -12.09 16.00 -13.83
CA ALA A 142 -11.14 15.81 -14.92
C ALA A 142 -9.93 14.96 -14.48
N ASP A 143 -9.34 15.27 -13.33
CA ASP A 143 -8.24 14.48 -12.75
C ASP A 143 -8.69 13.03 -12.48
N ARG A 144 -9.89 12.87 -11.91
CA ARG A 144 -10.47 11.55 -11.61
C ARG A 144 -10.71 10.72 -12.86
N LEU A 145 -11.21 11.32 -13.95
CA LEU A 145 -11.43 10.64 -15.23
C LEU A 145 -10.12 10.10 -15.81
N GLN A 146 -9.03 10.86 -15.70
CA GLN A 146 -7.72 10.40 -16.14
C GLN A 146 -7.25 9.19 -15.31
N LEU A 147 -7.36 9.27 -13.97
CA LEU A 147 -6.97 8.18 -13.08
C LEU A 147 -7.84 6.92 -13.27
N LEU A 148 -9.14 7.07 -13.50
CA LEU A 148 -10.06 5.96 -13.78
C LEU A 148 -9.76 5.31 -15.13
N LYS A 149 -9.38 6.09 -16.14
CA LYS A 149 -8.94 5.57 -17.44
C LYS A 149 -7.68 4.72 -17.31
N GLU A 150 -6.69 5.19 -16.56
CA GLU A 150 -5.45 4.46 -16.27
C GLU A 150 -5.72 3.18 -15.46
N LEU A 151 -6.59 3.27 -14.45
CA LEU A 151 -7.00 2.11 -13.66
C LEU A 151 -7.70 1.06 -14.51
N LYS A 152 -8.67 1.47 -15.34
CA LYS A 152 -9.37 0.59 -16.28
C LYS A 152 -8.40 -0.10 -17.23
N GLN A 153 -7.45 0.64 -17.80
CA GLN A 153 -6.42 0.05 -18.67
C GLN A 153 -5.58 -0.99 -17.92
N SER A 154 -5.12 -0.65 -16.72
CA SER A 154 -4.34 -1.57 -15.88
C SER A 154 -5.10 -2.85 -15.54
N LEU A 155 -6.41 -2.77 -15.28
CA LEU A 155 -7.26 -3.95 -15.01
C LEU A 155 -7.33 -4.86 -16.25
N MET A 156 -7.55 -4.29 -17.44
CA MET A 156 -7.63 -5.05 -18.70
C MET A 156 -6.31 -5.75 -19.04
N GLU A 157 -5.16 -5.07 -18.86
CA GLU A 157 -3.83 -5.65 -19.09
C GLU A 157 -3.53 -6.80 -18.11
N THR A 158 -3.96 -6.62 -16.86
CA THR A 158 -3.77 -7.61 -15.80
C THR A 158 -4.65 -8.85 -16.03
N GLU A 159 -5.92 -8.67 -16.37
CA GLU A 159 -6.85 -9.78 -16.65
C GLU A 159 -6.35 -10.65 -17.80
N ASN A 160 -5.86 -10.04 -18.89
CA ASN A 160 -5.29 -10.77 -20.04
C ASN A 160 -4.06 -11.62 -19.65
N SER A 161 -3.36 -11.26 -18.58
CA SER A 161 -2.19 -11.99 -18.09
C SER A 161 -2.54 -13.27 -17.33
N PHE A 162 -3.80 -13.46 -16.94
CA PHE A 162 -4.21 -14.57 -16.05
C PHE A 162 -5.01 -15.68 -16.72
N SER A 163 -5.01 -15.76 -18.05
CA SER A 163 -5.73 -16.82 -18.80
C SER A 163 -7.20 -16.95 -18.38
N VAL A 164 -7.81 -15.87 -17.89
CA VAL A 164 -9.24 -15.85 -17.59
C VAL A 164 -9.97 -15.86 -18.93
N HIS A 165 -10.53 -17.01 -19.29
CA HIS A 165 -11.28 -17.18 -20.54
C HIS A 165 -12.43 -16.16 -20.61
N ARG A 166 -12.40 -15.30 -21.63
CA ARG A 166 -13.39 -14.25 -21.97
C ARG A 166 -14.71 -14.82 -22.50
N ASP A 167 -15.29 -15.79 -21.82
CA ASP A 167 -16.52 -16.41 -22.34
C ASP A 167 -17.75 -15.51 -22.17
N GLN A 168 -17.66 -14.48 -21.33
CA GLN A 168 -18.68 -13.45 -21.19
C GLN A 168 -18.03 -12.09 -21.51
N GLY A 169 -18.39 -11.51 -22.66
CA GLY A 169 -18.06 -10.12 -22.95
C GLY A 169 -18.67 -9.20 -21.89
N PHE A 170 -18.08 -8.02 -21.67
CA PHE A 170 -18.70 -7.00 -20.84
C PHE A 170 -20.09 -6.68 -21.39
N PRO A 171 -21.13 -6.60 -20.54
CA PRO A 171 -22.47 -6.28 -21.02
C PRO A 171 -22.45 -4.91 -21.74
N ASP A 172 -23.01 -4.87 -22.95
CA ASP A 172 -23.29 -3.62 -23.64
C ASP A 172 -24.32 -2.83 -22.81
N HIS A 173 -24.01 -1.56 -22.52
CA HIS A 173 -24.77 -0.69 -21.61
C HIS A 173 -26.15 -0.33 -22.20
N GLY A 174 -27.11 -1.24 -22.09
CA GLY A 174 -28.53 -0.98 -22.24
C GLY A 174 -29.23 -1.23 -20.91
N TYR A 175 -29.84 -0.19 -20.33
CA TYR A 175 -30.65 -0.33 -19.11
C TYR A 175 -31.85 -1.25 -19.40
N PRO A 176 -31.93 -2.46 -18.82
CA PRO A 176 -33.08 -3.33 -18.97
C PRO A 176 -34.31 -2.67 -18.35
N HIS A 177 -35.47 -2.80 -18.99
CA HIS A 177 -36.75 -2.25 -18.48
C HIS A 177 -37.50 -3.24 -17.58
N ASP A 178 -37.12 -4.51 -17.59
CA ASP A 178 -37.84 -5.59 -16.91
C ASP A 178 -37.19 -5.98 -15.59
N ILE A 179 -37.98 -6.06 -14.52
CA ILE A 179 -37.52 -6.55 -13.21
C ILE A 179 -37.10 -8.03 -13.28
N GLU A 180 -37.72 -8.83 -14.14
CA GLU A 180 -37.38 -10.23 -14.32
C GLU A 180 -35.95 -10.39 -14.88
N TYR A 181 -35.43 -9.39 -15.61
CA TYR A 181 -34.02 -9.36 -16.02
C TYR A 181 -33.10 -9.37 -14.79
N PHE A 182 -33.37 -8.56 -13.76
CA PHE A 182 -32.51 -8.48 -12.58
C PHE A 182 -32.59 -9.73 -11.68
N ARG A 183 -33.56 -10.61 -11.94
CA ARG A 183 -33.70 -11.91 -11.27
C ARG A 183 -32.98 -13.04 -12.01
N ASP A 184 -32.58 -12.81 -13.26
CA ASP A 184 -31.82 -13.77 -14.04
C ASP A 184 -30.38 -13.89 -13.50
N ALA A 185 -29.89 -15.12 -13.37
CA ALA A 185 -28.50 -15.38 -12.98
C ALA A 185 -27.51 -14.81 -14.01
N ASP A 186 -27.88 -14.78 -15.29
CA ASP A 186 -27.06 -14.22 -16.36
C ASP A 186 -26.96 -12.67 -16.28
N ALA A 187 -27.83 -12.03 -15.51
CA ALA A 187 -27.81 -10.58 -15.26
C ALA A 187 -27.05 -10.17 -13.99
N ALA A 188 -26.44 -11.12 -13.27
CA ALA A 188 -25.86 -10.90 -11.95
C ALA A 188 -24.88 -9.71 -11.89
N LEU A 189 -24.03 -9.54 -12.90
CA LEU A 189 -23.07 -8.43 -12.97
C LEU A 189 -23.76 -7.09 -13.23
N THR A 190 -24.78 -7.06 -14.09
CA THR A 190 -25.59 -5.86 -14.35
C THR A 190 -26.34 -5.44 -13.09
N THR A 191 -26.94 -6.40 -12.37
CA THR A 191 -27.59 -6.20 -11.08
C THR A 191 -26.62 -5.62 -10.06
N LEU A 192 -25.43 -6.21 -9.92
CA LEU A 192 -24.38 -5.71 -9.02
C LEU A 192 -24.02 -4.25 -9.34
N VAL A 193 -23.76 -3.93 -10.61
CA VAL A 193 -23.34 -2.58 -10.99
C VAL A 193 -24.48 -1.59 -10.78
N MET A 194 -25.64 -1.82 -11.38
CA MET A 194 -26.70 -0.82 -11.42
C MET A 194 -27.37 -0.59 -10.07
N LEU A 195 -27.54 -1.63 -9.26
CA LEU A 195 -28.36 -1.53 -8.04
C LEU A 195 -27.56 -1.14 -6.79
N THR A 196 -26.24 -1.20 -6.85
CA THR A 196 -25.39 -0.87 -5.69
C THR A 196 -24.77 0.53 -5.75
N GLY A 197 -24.87 1.22 -6.88
CA GLY A 197 -24.32 2.57 -7.08
C GLY A 197 -25.22 3.71 -6.59
N LEU A 198 -26.15 3.47 -5.68
CA LEU A 198 -27.18 4.44 -5.32
C LEU A 198 -26.76 5.32 -4.11
N PRO A 199 -26.48 6.62 -4.29
CA PRO A 199 -26.05 7.50 -3.21
C PRO A 199 -27.17 7.77 -2.20
N GLY A 200 -26.82 7.89 -0.92
CA GLY A 200 -27.72 8.29 0.18
C GLY A 200 -28.35 9.65 -0.06
N GLY A 201 -27.53 10.64 -0.42
CA GLY A 201 -27.91 12.03 -0.61
C GLY A 201 -27.65 12.55 -2.03
N ILE A 202 -27.64 13.89 -2.14
CA ILE A 202 -27.55 14.60 -3.42
C ILE A 202 -26.12 15.00 -3.82
N TYR A 203 -25.12 14.68 -3.00
CA TYR A 203 -23.74 15.06 -3.31
C TYR A 203 -23.19 14.23 -4.45
N HIS A 204 -22.49 14.89 -5.36
CA HIS A 204 -21.81 14.24 -6.48
C HIS A 204 -20.84 13.16 -6.02
N ASP A 205 -19.93 13.55 -5.12
CA ASP A 205 -18.82 12.69 -4.71
C ASP A 205 -19.25 11.52 -3.79
N GLU A 206 -20.53 11.41 -3.42
CA GLU A 206 -21.00 10.22 -2.70
C GLU A 206 -20.96 8.98 -3.59
N TYR A 207 -21.21 9.14 -4.89
CA TYR A 207 -21.14 8.04 -5.85
C TYR A 207 -19.73 7.46 -5.94
N MET A 208 -18.70 8.32 -6.06
CA MET A 208 -17.31 7.86 -6.04
C MET A 208 -16.95 7.19 -4.71
N PHE A 209 -17.47 7.70 -3.59
CA PHE A 209 -17.20 7.14 -2.28
C PHE A 209 -17.76 5.72 -2.15
N LEU A 210 -19.00 5.50 -2.60
CA LEU A 210 -19.62 4.17 -2.65
C LEU A 210 -18.81 3.21 -3.52
N ARG A 211 -18.47 3.60 -4.75
CA ARG A 211 -17.67 2.77 -5.66
C ARG A 211 -16.31 2.43 -5.08
N MET A 212 -15.65 3.38 -4.43
CA MET A 212 -14.38 3.14 -3.75
C MET A 212 -14.50 2.09 -2.65
N VAL A 213 -15.52 2.18 -1.80
CA VAL A 213 -15.75 1.21 -0.72
C VAL A 213 -16.07 -0.17 -1.28
N GLN A 214 -16.93 -0.25 -2.30
CA GLN A 214 -17.32 -1.50 -2.95
C GLN A 214 -16.15 -2.23 -3.60
N LEU A 215 -15.32 -1.50 -4.36
CA LEU A 215 -14.10 -2.04 -4.97
C LEU A 215 -13.14 -2.55 -3.89
N THR A 216 -13.05 -1.85 -2.76
CA THR A 216 -12.23 -2.27 -1.61
C THR A 216 -12.77 -3.55 -0.97
N GLU A 217 -14.08 -3.67 -0.79
CA GLU A 217 -14.73 -4.88 -0.28
C GLU A 217 -14.50 -6.10 -1.19
N CYS A 218 -14.57 -5.94 -2.51
CA CYS A 218 -14.22 -6.99 -3.47
C CYS A 218 -12.78 -7.47 -3.29
N ILE A 219 -11.84 -6.54 -3.12
CA ILE A 219 -10.42 -6.88 -2.94
C ILE A 219 -10.20 -7.55 -1.57
N PHE A 220 -10.85 -7.06 -0.51
CA PHE A 220 -10.77 -7.70 0.80
C PHE A 220 -11.32 -9.12 0.81
N PHE A 221 -12.43 -9.36 0.11
CA PHE A 221 -12.95 -10.71 -0.09
C PHE A 221 -11.90 -11.61 -0.75
N ALA A 222 -11.40 -11.20 -1.92
CA ALA A 222 -10.48 -11.99 -2.73
C ALA A 222 -9.17 -12.30 -2.00
N VAL A 223 -8.61 -11.30 -1.32
CA VAL A 223 -7.36 -11.46 -0.56
C VAL A 223 -7.62 -12.28 0.71
N GLY A 224 -8.76 -12.14 1.36
CA GLY A 224 -9.15 -12.98 2.50
C GLY A 224 -9.23 -14.46 2.10
N GLU A 225 -10.06 -14.79 1.11
CA GLU A 225 -10.24 -16.17 0.61
C GLU A 225 -8.92 -16.74 0.08
N GLY A 226 -8.15 -15.96 -0.70
CA GLY A 226 -6.88 -16.44 -1.22
C GLY A 226 -5.82 -16.64 -0.15
N VAL A 227 -5.75 -15.79 0.89
CA VAL A 227 -4.81 -16.01 2.00
C VAL A 227 -5.21 -17.27 2.75
N HIS A 228 -6.49 -17.47 3.03
CA HIS A 228 -7.01 -18.69 3.66
C HIS A 228 -6.61 -19.95 2.87
N ASP A 229 -6.88 -19.99 1.57
CA ASP A 229 -6.56 -21.14 0.72
C ASP A 229 -5.04 -21.35 0.57
N GLY A 230 -4.27 -20.27 0.43
CA GLY A 230 -2.80 -20.37 0.37
C GLY A 230 -2.19 -20.88 1.67
N LEU A 231 -2.75 -20.50 2.84
CA LEU A 231 -2.36 -21.06 4.14
C LEU A 231 -2.70 -22.55 4.22
N ALA A 232 -3.88 -22.97 3.73
CA ALA A 232 -4.26 -24.37 3.68
C ALA A 232 -3.33 -25.21 2.79
N PHE A 233 -2.98 -24.72 1.59
CA PHE A 233 -2.00 -25.38 0.70
C PHE A 233 -0.62 -25.47 1.34
N TYR A 234 -0.17 -24.43 2.05
CA TYR A 234 1.07 -24.47 2.81
C TYR A 234 1.06 -25.58 3.87
N GLN A 235 -0.03 -25.70 4.64
CA GLN A 235 -0.18 -26.76 5.65
C GLN A 235 -0.16 -28.17 5.04
N GLN A 236 -0.57 -28.31 3.78
CA GLN A 236 -0.54 -29.57 3.03
C GLN A 236 0.81 -29.83 2.33
N GLY A 237 1.77 -28.90 2.43
CA GLY A 237 3.08 -29.01 1.78
C GLY A 237 3.07 -28.59 0.29
N GLU A 238 1.98 -28.03 -0.21
CA GLU A 238 1.82 -27.60 -1.60
C GLU A 238 2.37 -26.17 -1.82
N LEU A 239 3.67 -25.99 -1.57
CA LEU A 239 4.32 -24.68 -1.49
C LEU A 239 4.15 -23.83 -2.76
N GLN A 240 4.27 -24.44 -3.95
CA GLN A 240 4.14 -23.73 -5.21
C GLN A 240 2.71 -23.20 -5.44
N ARG A 241 1.69 -23.99 -5.09
CA ARG A 241 0.29 -23.53 -5.21
C ARG A 241 0.00 -22.37 -4.27
N ALA A 242 0.53 -22.42 -3.04
CA ALA A 242 0.44 -21.29 -2.12
C ALA A 242 1.14 -20.05 -2.69
N ALA A 243 2.33 -20.21 -3.30
CA ALA A 243 3.08 -19.11 -3.91
C ALA A 243 2.32 -18.49 -5.10
N ASP A 244 1.70 -19.30 -5.94
CA ASP A 244 0.89 -18.85 -7.07
C ASP A 244 -0.32 -18.05 -6.61
N ILE A 245 -1.03 -18.50 -5.57
CA ILE A 245 -2.14 -17.74 -5.01
C ILE A 245 -1.63 -16.40 -4.45
N PHE A 246 -0.57 -16.39 -3.62
CA PHE A 246 -0.08 -15.14 -3.05
C PHE A 246 0.42 -14.16 -4.10
N ARG A 247 1.04 -14.65 -5.18
CA ARG A 247 1.39 -13.84 -6.36
C ARG A 247 0.17 -13.11 -6.93
N GLN A 248 -0.94 -13.81 -7.14
CA GLN A 248 -2.20 -13.19 -7.60
C GLN A 248 -2.70 -12.11 -6.64
N LEU A 249 -2.68 -12.41 -5.34
CA LEU A 249 -3.15 -11.48 -4.32
C LEU A 249 -2.33 -10.20 -4.28
N THR A 250 -1.01 -10.27 -4.55
CA THR A 250 -0.18 -9.06 -4.59
C THR A 250 -0.59 -8.10 -5.70
N VAL A 251 -1.12 -8.62 -6.81
CA VAL A 251 -1.62 -7.81 -7.91
C VAL A 251 -2.95 -7.13 -7.54
N LEU A 252 -3.85 -7.83 -6.85
CA LEU A 252 -5.07 -7.23 -6.30
C LEU A 252 -4.77 -6.13 -5.28
N MET A 253 -3.75 -6.32 -4.43
CA MET A 253 -3.31 -5.29 -3.48
C MET A 253 -2.66 -4.08 -4.17
N ASP A 254 -2.05 -4.27 -5.34
CA ASP A 254 -1.57 -3.16 -6.18
C ASP A 254 -2.74 -2.36 -6.79
N VAL A 255 -3.81 -3.02 -7.24
CA VAL A 255 -5.06 -2.36 -7.66
C VAL A 255 -5.64 -1.53 -6.50
N LEU A 256 -5.70 -2.10 -5.29
CA LEU A 256 -6.18 -1.40 -4.10
C LEU A 256 -5.34 -0.15 -3.79
N SER A 257 -4.02 -0.21 -4.01
CA SER A 257 -3.14 0.93 -3.81
C SER A 257 -3.39 2.06 -4.83
N ARG A 258 -3.73 1.72 -6.08
CA ARG A 258 -4.08 2.70 -7.13
C ARG A 258 -5.43 3.37 -6.89
N LEU A 259 -6.39 2.66 -6.30
CA LEU A 259 -7.69 3.21 -5.92
C LEU A 259 -7.55 4.42 -4.98
N PHE A 260 -6.53 4.45 -4.11
CA PHE A 260 -6.29 5.62 -3.25
C PHE A 260 -5.89 6.88 -4.01
N SER A 261 -5.22 6.75 -5.16
CA SER A 261 -4.95 7.92 -6.01
C SER A 261 -6.26 8.52 -6.54
N VAL A 262 -7.24 7.69 -6.88
CA VAL A 262 -8.58 8.16 -7.28
C VAL A 262 -9.28 8.82 -6.08
N MET A 263 -9.20 8.22 -4.89
CA MET A 263 -9.77 8.76 -3.66
C MET A 263 -9.17 10.12 -3.26
N ASP A 264 -7.92 10.42 -3.64
CA ASP A 264 -7.30 11.73 -3.38
C ASP A 264 -8.04 12.90 -4.06
N THR A 265 -8.85 12.62 -5.08
CA THR A 265 -9.74 13.58 -5.78
C THR A 265 -11.07 13.85 -5.06
N LEU A 266 -11.33 13.18 -3.93
CA LEU A 266 -12.50 13.49 -3.10
C LEU A 266 -12.32 14.83 -2.38
N ALA A 267 -13.28 15.75 -2.55
CA ALA A 267 -13.24 17.01 -1.82
C ALA A 267 -13.60 16.82 -0.34
N VAL A 268 -12.80 17.40 0.56
CA VAL A 268 -13.02 17.33 2.01
C VAL A 268 -14.39 17.90 2.39
N GLU A 269 -14.79 19.01 1.75
CA GLU A 269 -16.08 19.65 2.00
C GLU A 269 -17.26 18.76 1.57
N ASN A 270 -17.11 18.00 0.48
CA ASN A 270 -18.16 17.10 0.03
C ASN A 270 -18.33 15.91 0.97
N PHE A 271 -17.24 15.36 1.49
CA PHE A 271 -17.30 14.28 2.46
C PHE A 271 -17.79 14.75 3.82
N TYR A 272 -16.98 15.51 4.56
CA TYR A 272 -17.23 15.79 5.97
C TYR A 272 -18.39 16.77 6.20
N GLN A 273 -18.47 17.83 5.40
CA GLN A 273 -19.54 18.82 5.50
C GLN A 273 -20.77 18.46 4.63
N GLY A 274 -20.65 17.42 3.81
CA GLY A 274 -21.70 16.98 2.91
C GLY A 274 -22.29 15.64 3.28
N PHE A 275 -22.02 14.62 2.47
CA PHE A 275 -22.74 13.34 2.52
C PHE A 275 -22.35 12.44 3.70
N ARG A 276 -21.37 12.81 4.54
CA ARG A 276 -21.05 12.03 5.76
C ARG A 276 -22.25 11.87 6.69
N VAL A 277 -23.17 12.85 6.74
CA VAL A 277 -24.42 12.73 7.50
C VAL A 277 -25.28 11.58 6.97
N ASP A 278 -25.33 11.40 5.65
CA ASP A 278 -26.12 10.37 4.97
C ASP A 278 -25.57 8.96 5.17
N THR A 279 -24.28 8.82 5.47
CA THR A 279 -23.68 7.51 5.82
C THR A 279 -24.14 6.98 7.20
N GLY A 280 -24.83 7.79 8.01
CA GLY A 280 -25.36 7.36 9.30
C GLY A 280 -24.30 6.76 10.23
N ASN A 281 -24.57 5.54 10.72
CA ASN A 281 -23.70 4.80 11.63
C ASN A 281 -22.67 3.92 10.87
N ALA A 282 -22.69 3.92 9.54
CA ALA A 282 -21.77 3.14 8.74
C ALA A 282 -20.33 3.55 9.04
N GLY A 283 -19.52 2.57 9.42
CA GLY A 283 -18.10 2.74 9.66
C GLY A 283 -17.30 1.54 9.21
N ALA A 284 -16.11 1.77 8.66
CA ALA A 284 -15.23 0.73 8.13
C ALA A 284 -14.86 -0.36 9.16
N ILE A 285 -14.97 -0.08 10.47
CA ILE A 285 -14.78 -1.11 11.51
C ILE A 285 -15.81 -2.24 11.42
N GLN A 286 -16.98 -2.00 10.81
CA GLN A 286 -18.04 -2.98 10.62
C GLN A 286 -17.80 -3.87 9.39
N SER A 287 -16.77 -3.64 8.58
CA SER A 287 -16.44 -4.48 7.43
C SER A 287 -15.98 -5.86 7.88
N GLU A 288 -16.83 -6.87 7.72
CA GLU A 288 -16.52 -8.27 8.01
C GLU A 288 -15.28 -8.75 7.25
N LYS A 289 -15.25 -8.47 5.94
CA LYS A 289 -14.17 -8.87 5.04
C LYS A 289 -12.83 -8.29 5.46
N TYR A 290 -12.80 -7.02 5.86
CA TYR A 290 -11.59 -6.40 6.39
C TYR A 290 -11.14 -7.06 7.71
N GLN A 291 -12.07 -7.32 8.66
CA GLN A 291 -11.69 -7.96 9.92
C GLN A 291 -11.14 -9.37 9.68
N TRP A 292 -11.76 -10.13 8.78
CA TRP A 292 -11.30 -11.46 8.41
C TRP A 292 -9.93 -11.44 7.72
N LEU A 293 -9.73 -10.54 6.75
CA LEU A 293 -8.43 -10.31 6.12
C LEU A 293 -7.35 -9.98 7.16
N GLU A 294 -7.63 -9.07 8.10
CA GLU A 294 -6.67 -8.72 9.15
C GLU A 294 -6.36 -9.90 10.07
N ARG A 295 -7.38 -10.70 10.42
CA ARG A 295 -7.19 -11.94 11.18
C ARG A 295 -6.23 -12.88 10.45
N LEU A 296 -6.41 -13.09 9.15
CA LEU A 296 -5.57 -13.99 8.37
C LEU A 296 -4.15 -13.46 8.18
N LEU A 297 -3.98 -12.16 7.90
CA LEU A 297 -2.65 -11.59 7.66
C LEU A 297 -1.82 -11.44 8.93
N THR A 298 -2.39 -10.83 9.96
CA THR A 298 -1.63 -10.40 11.15
C THR A 298 -2.19 -10.90 12.47
N GLY A 299 -3.42 -11.42 12.48
CA GLY A 299 -4.19 -11.61 13.70
C GLY A 299 -4.87 -10.31 14.13
N ILE A 300 -5.95 -10.44 14.91
CA ILE A 300 -6.64 -9.30 15.53
C ILE A 300 -6.16 -9.16 16.96
N GLN A 301 -5.69 -7.96 17.31
CA GLN A 301 -5.27 -7.63 18.68
C GLN A 301 -6.45 -7.73 19.66
N GLN A 302 -6.22 -8.18 20.90
CA GLN A 302 -7.28 -8.45 21.88
C GLN A 302 -8.17 -7.23 22.16
N ASP A 303 -7.58 -6.05 22.35
CA ASP A 303 -8.34 -4.81 22.59
C ASP A 303 -9.28 -4.49 21.43
N LYS A 304 -8.79 -4.67 20.19
CA LYS A 304 -9.59 -4.49 18.98
C LYS A 304 -10.67 -5.56 18.86
N LEU A 305 -10.34 -6.82 19.15
CA LEU A 305 -11.30 -7.92 19.10
C LEU A 305 -12.47 -7.66 20.06
N GLY A 306 -12.20 -7.14 21.26
CA GLY A 306 -13.22 -6.74 22.23
C GLY A 306 -14.20 -5.69 21.66
N VAL A 307 -13.71 -4.74 20.87
CA VAL A 307 -14.56 -3.76 20.17
C VAL A 307 -15.32 -4.41 19.01
N VAL A 308 -14.65 -5.19 18.18
CA VAL A 308 -15.23 -5.85 17.00
C VAL A 308 -16.39 -6.76 17.40
N LEU A 309 -16.25 -7.53 18.49
CA LEU A 309 -17.30 -8.43 18.96
C LEU A 309 -18.50 -7.72 19.61
N GLN A 310 -18.41 -6.41 19.89
CA GLN A 310 -19.57 -5.63 20.33
C GLN A 310 -20.47 -5.21 19.17
N ILE A 311 -19.94 -5.17 17.95
CA ILE A 311 -20.68 -4.85 16.72
C ILE A 311 -21.65 -6.00 16.42
N ALA A 312 -22.93 -5.69 16.29
CA ALA A 312 -24.00 -6.70 16.16
C ALA A 312 -23.75 -7.64 14.97
N GLU A 313 -23.33 -7.09 13.84
CA GLU A 313 -23.08 -7.82 12.60
C GLU A 313 -21.86 -8.76 12.67
N LEU A 314 -20.94 -8.53 13.61
CA LEU A 314 -19.66 -9.25 13.72
C LEU A 314 -19.56 -10.16 14.95
N ARG A 315 -20.46 -10.01 15.93
CA ARG A 315 -20.41 -10.66 17.25
C ARG A 315 -20.29 -12.19 17.17
N ASP A 316 -21.06 -12.80 16.28
CA ASP A 316 -21.23 -14.25 16.19
C ASP A 316 -20.39 -14.89 15.07
N LYS A 317 -19.52 -14.10 14.42
CA LYS A 317 -18.63 -14.58 13.37
C LYS A 317 -17.48 -15.40 13.99
N SER A 318 -17.67 -16.71 14.06
CA SER A 318 -16.71 -17.68 14.61
C SER A 318 -15.34 -17.59 13.94
N MET A 319 -15.28 -17.31 12.64
CA MET A 319 -14.04 -17.13 11.87
C MET A 319 -13.10 -16.04 12.43
N LEU A 320 -13.65 -15.02 13.11
CA LEU A 320 -12.85 -13.96 13.73
C LEU A 320 -12.20 -14.42 15.05
N LYS A 321 -12.75 -15.47 15.66
CA LYS A 321 -12.29 -16.07 16.93
C LYS A 321 -11.41 -17.30 16.72
N ASP A 322 -11.47 -17.91 15.53
CA ASP A 322 -10.66 -19.08 15.21
C ASP A 322 -9.17 -18.75 15.27
N THR A 323 -8.39 -19.52 16.02
CA THR A 323 -6.92 -19.41 16.14
C THR A 323 -6.20 -20.65 15.61
N ALA A 324 -6.91 -21.64 15.06
CA ALA A 324 -6.33 -22.89 14.59
C ALA A 324 -5.48 -22.68 13.33
N MET A 325 -5.92 -21.80 12.44
CA MET A 325 -5.14 -21.43 11.24
C MET A 325 -4.06 -20.40 11.59
N PRO A 326 -2.78 -20.66 11.23
CA PRO A 326 -1.71 -19.70 11.42
C PRO A 326 -1.95 -18.44 10.58
N THR A 327 -1.42 -17.30 11.01
CA THR A 327 -1.46 -16.09 10.20
C THR A 327 -0.40 -16.12 9.11
N LEU A 328 -0.58 -15.33 8.04
CA LEU A 328 0.45 -15.13 7.02
C LEU A 328 1.77 -14.61 7.64
N ARG A 329 1.67 -13.76 8.67
CA ARG A 329 2.85 -13.30 9.44
C ARG A 329 3.59 -14.46 10.11
N GLN A 330 2.87 -15.37 10.77
CA GLN A 330 3.49 -16.53 11.42
C GLN A 330 4.12 -17.48 10.40
N LEU A 331 3.45 -17.69 9.26
CA LEU A 331 4.00 -18.45 8.14
C LEU A 331 5.29 -17.80 7.63
N TYR A 332 5.28 -16.49 7.36
CA TYR A 332 6.45 -15.74 6.91
C TYR A 332 7.63 -15.85 7.89
N GLN A 333 7.38 -15.72 9.20
CA GLN A 333 8.41 -15.88 10.23
C GLN A 333 9.03 -17.29 10.22
N THR A 334 8.22 -18.32 9.98
CA THR A 334 8.70 -19.70 9.85
C THR A 334 9.58 -19.86 8.60
N MET A 335 9.20 -19.21 7.50
CA MET A 335 9.93 -19.28 6.23
C MET A 335 11.26 -18.54 6.23
N LEU A 336 11.46 -17.52 7.08
CA LEU A 336 12.78 -16.86 7.18
C LEU A 336 13.91 -17.84 7.49
N ASN A 337 13.59 -18.97 8.13
CA ASN A 337 14.53 -20.03 8.46
C ASN A 337 14.54 -21.20 7.45
N CYS A 338 13.70 -21.15 6.41
CA CYS A 338 13.49 -22.25 5.46
C CYS A 338 13.82 -21.81 4.03
N ARG A 339 14.53 -22.65 3.25
CA ARG A 339 14.96 -22.34 1.88
C ARG A 339 14.10 -22.97 0.78
N ASP A 340 13.05 -23.70 1.14
CA ASP A 340 12.38 -24.62 0.22
C ASP A 340 11.53 -23.93 -0.86
N CYS A 341 11.06 -22.69 -0.63
CA CYS A 341 10.32 -21.92 -1.62
C CYS A 341 10.51 -20.39 -1.45
N PRO A 342 11.55 -19.80 -2.09
CA PRO A 342 11.81 -18.36 -2.04
C PRO A 342 10.66 -17.48 -2.56
N GLU A 343 9.90 -17.97 -3.54
CA GLU A 343 8.75 -17.24 -4.10
C GLU A 343 7.63 -17.07 -3.07
N LEU A 344 7.32 -18.14 -2.32
CA LEU A 344 6.31 -18.08 -1.26
C LEU A 344 6.70 -17.05 -0.19
N ALA A 345 7.98 -17.03 0.20
CA ALA A 345 8.51 -16.04 1.13
C ALA A 345 8.39 -14.61 0.61
N PHE A 346 8.80 -14.38 -0.64
CA PHE A 346 8.72 -13.09 -1.29
C PHE A 346 7.27 -12.56 -1.38
N PHE A 347 6.33 -13.36 -1.88
CA PHE A 347 4.94 -12.91 -2.03
C PHE A 347 4.21 -12.77 -0.70
N SER A 348 4.50 -13.63 0.30
CA SER A 348 3.95 -13.48 1.66
C SER A 348 4.37 -12.15 2.28
N GLN A 349 5.65 -11.80 2.15
CA GLN A 349 6.19 -10.53 2.62
C GLN A 349 5.56 -9.34 1.90
N ARG A 350 5.49 -9.41 0.56
CA ARG A 350 4.90 -8.35 -0.26
C ARG A 350 3.46 -8.06 0.15
N LEU A 351 2.64 -9.08 0.40
CA LEU A 351 1.27 -8.93 0.90
C LEU A 351 1.22 -8.23 2.25
N LEU A 352 2.05 -8.66 3.21
CA LEU A 352 2.13 -8.03 4.53
C LEU A 352 2.51 -6.55 4.41
N HIS A 353 3.50 -6.24 3.58
CA HIS A 353 3.94 -4.86 3.34
C HIS A 353 2.87 -4.01 2.66
N GLN A 354 2.25 -4.49 1.58
CA GLN A 354 1.15 -3.80 0.90
C GLN A 354 -0.03 -3.54 1.84
N PHE A 355 -0.35 -4.48 2.73
CA PHE A 355 -1.41 -4.30 3.73
C PHE A 355 -1.07 -3.21 4.76
N GLN A 356 0.17 -3.16 5.25
CA GLN A 356 0.61 -2.08 6.14
C GLN A 356 0.62 -0.72 5.42
N PHE A 357 1.09 -0.68 4.19
CA PHE A 357 1.07 0.52 3.36
C PHE A 357 -0.36 1.02 3.14
N TRP A 358 -1.29 0.10 2.86
CA TRP A 358 -2.71 0.41 2.76
C TRP A 358 -3.25 1.03 4.06
N LYS A 359 -2.96 0.44 5.23
CA LYS A 359 -3.36 0.99 6.54
C LYS A 359 -2.80 2.40 6.76
N ALA A 360 -1.55 2.64 6.37
CA ALA A 360 -0.91 3.93 6.50
C ALA A 360 -1.54 5.00 5.59
N ARG A 361 -1.81 4.67 4.31
CA ARG A 361 -2.51 5.58 3.39
C ARG A 361 -3.95 5.83 3.82
N HIS A 362 -4.65 4.81 4.29
CA HIS A 362 -5.99 4.97 4.84
C HIS A 362 -6.01 5.94 6.03
N LEU A 363 -5.05 5.81 6.96
CA LEU A 363 -4.90 6.77 8.06
C LEU A 363 -4.61 8.19 7.54
N ALA A 364 -3.73 8.34 6.55
CA ALA A 364 -3.41 9.66 5.97
C ALA A 364 -4.64 10.32 5.35
N ILE A 365 -5.45 9.56 4.61
CA ILE A 365 -6.73 10.03 4.06
C ILE A 365 -7.69 10.39 5.19
N ALA A 366 -7.83 9.55 6.22
CA ALA A 366 -8.69 9.84 7.36
C ALA A 366 -8.29 11.15 8.07
N ILE A 367 -6.99 11.40 8.25
CA ILE A 367 -6.47 12.65 8.82
C ILE A 367 -6.78 13.86 7.94
N LYS A 368 -6.72 13.70 6.61
CA LYS A 368 -7.07 14.76 5.63
C LYS A 368 -8.57 15.07 5.67
N MET A 369 -9.41 14.03 5.75
CA MET A 369 -10.86 14.12 5.57
C MET A 369 -11.62 14.45 6.85
N LEU A 370 -11.07 14.15 8.04
CA LEU A 370 -11.76 14.31 9.32
C LEU A 370 -11.07 15.38 10.20
N PRO A 371 -11.83 16.11 11.04
CA PRO A 371 -11.24 17.04 12.01
C PRO A 371 -10.24 16.36 12.94
N LYS A 372 -9.22 17.11 13.40
CA LYS A 372 -8.14 16.59 14.26
C LYS A 372 -8.60 15.86 15.54
N ASN A 373 -9.76 16.24 16.08
CA ASN A 373 -10.32 15.66 17.31
C ASN A 373 -11.43 14.62 17.05
N PHE A 374 -11.67 14.25 15.78
CA PHE A 374 -12.73 13.32 15.42
C PHE A 374 -12.42 11.92 15.97
N GLY A 375 -13.24 11.46 16.93
CA GLY A 375 -13.06 10.18 17.60
C GLY A 375 -11.84 10.13 18.53
N ALA A 376 -11.43 11.25 19.12
CA ALA A 376 -10.29 11.29 20.03
C ALA A 376 -10.50 10.48 21.33
N GLU A 377 -11.74 10.24 21.75
CA GLU A 377 -12.09 9.62 23.05
C GLU A 377 -12.88 8.31 22.92
N GLY A 378 -12.88 7.65 21.76
CA GLY A 378 -13.65 6.42 21.55
C GLY A 378 -12.93 5.34 20.73
N PRO A 379 -13.52 4.14 20.59
CA PRO A 379 -12.97 3.03 19.79
C PRO A 379 -13.02 3.28 18.27
N LEU A 380 -13.34 4.50 17.85
CA LEU A 380 -13.56 4.92 16.47
C LEU A 380 -12.75 6.18 16.17
N GLY A 381 -12.36 6.38 14.91
CA GLY A 381 -11.73 7.63 14.45
C GLY A 381 -10.19 7.61 14.39
N ILE A 382 -9.58 8.80 14.31
CA ILE A 382 -8.15 8.96 14.00
C ILE A 382 -7.26 8.37 15.11
N GLY A 383 -7.66 8.53 16.38
CA GLY A 383 -6.92 7.99 17.53
C GLY A 383 -6.80 6.46 17.48
N TYR A 384 -7.93 5.79 17.20
CA TYR A 384 -7.99 4.34 17.02
C TYR A 384 -7.13 3.86 15.85
N LEU A 385 -7.20 4.54 14.69
CA LEU A 385 -6.38 4.18 13.52
C LEU A 385 -4.87 4.34 13.82
N LYS A 386 -4.47 5.42 14.53
CA LYS A 386 -3.07 5.63 14.96
C LYS A 386 -2.59 4.52 15.90
N SER A 387 -3.42 4.11 16.86
CA SER A 387 -3.09 3.03 17.80
C SER A 387 -2.87 1.70 17.07
N ASN A 388 -3.81 1.32 16.19
CA ASN A 388 -3.71 0.10 15.40
C ASN A 388 -2.50 0.08 14.44
N LEU A 389 -2.13 1.23 13.86
CA LEU A 389 -0.95 1.32 13.01
C LEU A 389 0.35 1.23 13.82
N ARG A 390 0.43 1.95 14.96
CA ARG A 390 1.62 1.95 15.83
C ARG A 390 1.90 0.55 16.38
N ASN A 391 0.90 -0.18 16.83
CA ASN A 391 1.12 -1.50 17.43
C ASN A 391 1.61 -2.54 16.40
N ASN A 392 1.06 -2.51 15.18
CA ASN A 392 1.51 -3.36 14.08
C ASN A 392 2.93 -3.04 13.58
N MET A 393 3.27 -1.74 13.51
CA MET A 393 4.61 -1.26 13.14
C MET A 393 5.66 -1.57 14.22
N THR A 394 5.30 -1.48 15.49
CA THR A 394 6.21 -1.76 16.61
C THR A 394 6.51 -3.25 16.73
N GLU A 395 5.55 -4.12 16.42
CA GLU A 395 5.75 -5.58 16.42
C GLU A 395 6.53 -6.10 15.20
N MET A 396 6.34 -5.54 14.00
CA MET A 396 7.20 -5.85 12.84
C MET A 396 8.63 -5.35 13.06
N ARG A 397 8.82 -4.12 13.55
CA ARG A 397 10.14 -3.55 13.86
C ARG A 397 10.85 -4.22 15.02
N ARG A 398 10.12 -4.91 15.92
CA ARG A 398 10.71 -5.70 17.01
C ARG A 398 11.30 -7.03 16.54
N HIS A 399 10.86 -7.55 15.39
CA HIS A 399 11.39 -8.80 14.82
C HIS A 399 12.55 -8.57 13.84
N SER A 400 12.76 -7.33 13.35
CA SER A 400 13.99 -6.92 12.63
C SER A 400 15.05 -6.34 13.58
N ARG A 401 15.17 -6.91 14.79
CA ARG A 401 16.18 -6.50 15.78
C ARG A 401 17.59 -6.96 15.42
N GLU A 402 17.75 -7.73 14.35
CA GLU A 402 19.05 -8.05 13.80
C GLU A 402 19.56 -6.90 12.93
N VAL A 403 20.85 -6.67 13.05
CA VAL A 403 21.69 -5.89 12.14
C VAL A 403 21.38 -6.32 10.71
N PRO A 404 21.06 -5.40 9.76
CA PRO A 404 20.78 -5.80 8.39
C PRO A 404 22.02 -6.49 7.79
N GLU A 405 21.87 -7.71 7.29
CA GLU A 405 22.94 -8.36 6.56
C GLU A 405 23.05 -7.69 5.18
N VAL A 406 24.28 -7.39 4.76
CA VAL A 406 24.54 -6.80 3.44
C VAL A 406 25.07 -7.88 2.52
N ARG A 407 24.42 -8.05 1.37
CA ARG A 407 24.78 -9.09 0.38
C ARG A 407 24.90 -8.50 -1.01
N LEU A 408 25.71 -9.14 -1.86
CA LEU A 408 25.84 -8.83 -3.29
C LEU A 408 24.96 -9.75 -4.12
N SER A 409 24.22 -9.18 -5.08
CA SER A 409 23.55 -9.97 -6.12
C SER A 409 24.55 -10.54 -7.12
N THR A 410 24.19 -11.65 -7.76
CA THR A 410 24.99 -12.25 -8.85
C THR A 410 25.20 -11.27 -10.00
N ARG A 411 24.17 -10.49 -10.35
CA ARG A 411 24.21 -9.52 -11.45
C ARG A 411 25.14 -8.35 -11.13
N ALA A 412 25.12 -7.86 -9.89
CA ALA A 412 26.04 -6.82 -9.44
C ALA A 412 27.50 -7.31 -9.52
N ARG A 413 27.80 -8.53 -9.05
CA ARG A 413 29.15 -9.11 -9.15
C ARG A 413 29.66 -9.16 -10.58
N GLN A 414 28.81 -9.52 -11.54
CA GLN A 414 29.19 -9.64 -12.95
C GLN A 414 29.42 -8.29 -13.63
N LEU A 415 28.61 -7.28 -13.32
CA LEU A 415 28.64 -5.99 -14.05
C LEU A 415 29.64 -4.98 -13.47
N PHE A 416 30.08 -5.21 -12.23
CA PHE A 416 30.91 -4.28 -11.46
C PHE A 416 32.16 -4.95 -10.90
N GLU A 417 32.73 -5.89 -11.65
CA GLU A 417 33.97 -6.59 -11.29
C GLU A 417 35.09 -5.61 -10.92
N GLY A 418 35.83 -5.95 -9.86
CA GLY A 418 36.94 -5.13 -9.35
C GLY A 418 36.51 -4.04 -8.36
N LEU A 419 35.21 -3.80 -8.17
CA LEU A 419 34.75 -2.95 -7.08
C LEU A 419 34.86 -3.65 -5.72
N THR A 420 35.12 -2.85 -4.69
CA THR A 420 35.00 -3.23 -3.29
C THR A 420 34.05 -2.27 -2.61
N LEU A 421 33.08 -2.82 -1.90
CA LEU A 421 32.18 -2.07 -1.03
C LEU A 421 32.43 -2.52 0.41
N VAL A 422 32.50 -1.57 1.32
CA VAL A 422 32.64 -1.83 2.75
C VAL A 422 31.42 -1.27 3.46
N TRP A 423 30.68 -2.15 4.13
CA TRP A 423 29.59 -1.77 5.02
C TRP A 423 30.11 -1.78 6.45
N ILE A 424 29.95 -0.65 7.15
CA ILE A 424 30.36 -0.49 8.54
C ILE A 424 29.13 -0.11 9.34
N GLN A 425 28.83 -0.89 10.35
CA GLN A 425 27.71 -0.68 11.23
C GLN A 425 28.19 -0.20 12.59
N CYS A 426 27.65 0.94 13.02
CA CYS A 426 27.91 1.50 14.35
C CYS A 426 26.63 1.44 15.17
N THR A 427 26.67 0.78 16.33
CA THR A 427 25.52 0.72 17.27
C THR A 427 25.77 1.57 18.51
N ASP A 428 24.68 1.97 19.19
CA ASP A 428 24.70 2.81 20.38
C ASP A 428 25.51 4.11 20.20
N VAL A 429 25.36 4.75 19.04
CA VAL A 429 26.09 5.97 18.69
C VAL A 429 25.57 7.16 19.50
N ASP A 430 26.50 7.85 20.15
CA ASP A 430 26.34 9.15 20.79
C ASP A 430 26.81 10.25 19.83
N LEU A 431 25.85 11.00 19.28
CA LEU A 431 26.10 12.04 18.30
C LEU A 431 26.90 13.22 18.87
N GLN A 432 26.83 13.48 20.18
CA GLN A 432 27.63 14.54 20.80
C GLN A 432 29.10 14.13 20.90
N LYS A 433 29.37 12.89 21.33
CA LYS A 433 30.74 12.37 21.37
C LYS A 433 31.33 12.26 19.97
N LEU A 434 30.52 11.84 18.99
CA LEU A 434 30.95 11.80 17.59
C LEU A 434 31.24 13.20 17.04
N GLN A 435 30.39 14.18 17.38
CA GLN A 435 30.62 15.58 17.02
C GLN A 435 31.93 16.11 17.62
N PHE A 436 32.20 15.81 18.90
CA PHE A 436 33.42 16.19 19.57
C PHE A 436 34.64 15.52 18.95
N ALA A 437 34.60 14.20 18.72
CA ALA A 437 35.67 13.45 18.08
C ALA A 437 35.98 14.01 16.68
N LEU A 438 34.96 14.33 15.88
CA LEU A 438 35.16 14.94 14.57
C LEU A 438 35.83 16.31 14.67
N GLN A 439 35.44 17.13 15.64
CA GLN A 439 36.04 18.46 15.88
C GLN A 439 37.51 18.36 16.31
N THR A 440 37.84 17.47 17.25
CA THR A 440 39.22 17.31 17.74
C THR A 440 40.17 16.74 16.69
N ASN A 441 39.64 15.99 15.73
CA ASN A 441 40.42 15.37 14.66
C ASN A 441 40.40 16.16 13.34
N THR A 442 39.71 17.31 13.28
CA THR A 442 39.57 18.06 12.02
C THR A 442 40.94 18.53 11.49
N GLU A 443 41.85 18.97 12.35
CA GLU A 443 43.19 19.41 11.93
C GLU A 443 44.05 18.24 11.44
N ASP A 444 44.05 17.11 12.17
CA ASP A 444 44.72 15.89 11.74
C ASP A 444 44.23 15.43 10.36
N ILE A 445 42.92 15.47 10.13
CA ILE A 445 42.31 15.12 8.85
C ILE A 445 42.78 16.08 7.76
N ARG A 446 42.80 17.39 8.03
CA ARG A 446 43.29 18.39 7.08
C ARG A 446 44.77 18.19 6.74
N GLN A 447 45.61 17.93 7.73
CA GLN A 447 47.02 17.68 7.54
C GLN A 447 47.25 16.41 6.70
N SER A 448 46.51 15.33 7.00
CA SER A 448 46.52 14.11 6.20
C SER A 448 46.08 14.35 4.75
N MET A 449 45.07 15.20 4.51
CA MET A 449 44.67 15.58 3.14
C MET A 449 45.80 16.25 2.37
N LEU A 450 46.58 17.12 3.02
CA LEU A 450 47.72 17.79 2.39
C LEU A 450 48.87 16.83 2.12
N GLU A 451 49.19 15.96 3.08
CA GLU A 451 50.26 14.95 2.96
C GLU A 451 49.97 13.91 1.87
N HIS A 452 48.70 13.63 1.60
CA HIS A 452 48.26 12.63 0.65
C HIS A 452 47.51 13.24 -0.55
N ALA A 453 47.76 14.50 -0.88
CA ALA A 453 47.08 15.21 -1.96
C ALA A 453 47.19 14.49 -3.32
N ASP A 454 48.38 13.98 -3.66
CA ASP A 454 48.61 13.25 -4.92
C ASP A 454 47.79 11.95 -5.00
N LEU A 455 47.70 11.23 -3.88
CA LEU A 455 46.90 10.01 -3.75
C LEU A 455 45.40 10.30 -3.91
N ILE A 456 44.94 11.39 -3.28
CA ILE A 456 43.56 11.83 -3.36
C ILE A 456 43.23 12.20 -4.81
N GLU A 457 44.04 13.01 -5.48
CA GLU A 457 43.82 13.38 -6.89
C GLU A 457 43.81 12.15 -7.80
N HIS A 458 44.69 11.18 -7.57
CA HIS A 458 44.67 9.91 -8.30
C HIS A 458 43.33 9.18 -8.15
N ASN A 459 42.84 9.04 -6.92
CA ASN A 459 41.54 8.41 -6.65
C ASN A 459 40.38 9.18 -7.30
N LEU A 460 40.41 10.52 -7.26
CA LEU A 460 39.40 11.35 -7.92
C LEU A 460 39.41 11.19 -9.44
N ASP A 461 40.59 11.04 -10.06
CA ASP A 461 40.73 10.74 -11.48
C ASP A 461 40.15 9.36 -11.84
N ASP A 462 40.38 8.36 -10.99
CA ASP A 462 39.80 7.03 -11.17
C ASP A 462 38.27 7.05 -11.10
N TYR A 463 37.69 7.69 -10.09
CA TYR A 463 36.24 7.84 -10.01
C TYR A 463 35.70 8.63 -11.19
N GLN A 464 36.36 9.72 -11.60
CA GLN A 464 35.92 10.52 -12.73
C GLN A 464 35.90 9.68 -14.01
N ARG A 465 36.95 8.88 -14.28
CA ARG A 465 36.97 7.94 -15.41
C ARG A 465 35.85 6.91 -15.31
N PHE A 466 35.65 6.33 -14.12
CA PHE A 466 34.63 5.31 -13.91
C PHE A 466 33.20 5.85 -14.10
N PHE A 467 32.88 6.99 -13.48
CA PHE A 467 31.57 7.65 -13.60
C PHE A 467 31.30 8.09 -15.03
N SER A 468 32.29 8.67 -15.71
CA SER A 468 32.19 9.03 -17.13
C SER A 468 31.91 7.82 -18.02
N SER A 469 32.52 6.66 -17.75
CA SER A 469 32.25 5.42 -18.49
C SER A 469 30.80 4.93 -18.38
N LYS A 470 30.09 5.39 -17.33
CA LYS A 470 28.68 5.09 -17.06
C LYS A 470 27.77 6.30 -17.33
N GLN A 471 28.25 7.32 -18.03
CA GLN A 471 27.50 8.55 -18.36
C GLN A 471 26.95 9.28 -17.12
N ALA A 472 27.62 9.14 -15.98
CA ALA A 472 27.25 9.77 -14.72
C ALA A 472 28.19 10.92 -14.37
N ALA A 473 27.67 11.93 -13.67
CA ALA A 473 28.48 13.03 -13.15
C ALA A 473 29.10 12.66 -11.80
N PHE A 474 30.41 12.82 -11.64
CA PHE A 474 31.11 12.58 -10.38
C PHE A 474 31.06 13.84 -9.48
N PRO A 475 30.48 13.76 -8.27
CA PRO A 475 30.22 14.96 -7.45
C PRO A 475 31.43 15.46 -6.65
N LEU A 476 32.34 14.56 -6.25
CA LEU A 476 33.31 14.85 -5.19
C LEU A 476 34.35 15.91 -5.56
N ARG A 477 34.83 15.90 -6.82
CA ARG A 477 35.84 16.87 -7.29
C ARG A 477 35.40 18.32 -7.11
N LYS A 478 34.13 18.64 -7.37
CA LYS A 478 33.58 19.99 -7.15
C LYS A 478 33.46 20.31 -5.66
N GLN A 479 33.08 19.33 -4.84
CA GLN A 479 32.95 19.52 -3.40
C GLN A 479 34.31 19.82 -2.74
N MET A 480 35.38 19.14 -3.18
CA MET A 480 36.73 19.33 -2.66
C MET A 480 37.30 20.73 -2.90
N GLN A 481 36.90 21.41 -3.97
CA GLN A 481 37.28 22.81 -4.23
C GLN A 481 36.82 23.77 -3.12
N HIS A 482 35.77 23.40 -2.36
CA HIS A 482 35.26 24.19 -1.25
C HIS A 482 35.98 23.91 0.09
N GLY A 483 36.87 22.92 0.13
CA GLY A 483 37.58 22.51 1.35
C GLY A 483 36.67 21.89 2.42
N LEU A 484 37.27 21.52 3.56
CA LEU A 484 36.53 20.87 4.63
C LEU A 484 35.37 21.75 5.15
N PRO A 485 34.19 21.16 5.42
CA PRO A 485 33.01 21.90 5.85
C PRO A 485 33.21 22.59 7.20
N ALA A 486 32.67 23.80 7.34
CA ALA A 486 32.68 24.57 8.58
C ALA A 486 31.92 23.84 9.72
N PRO A 487 32.22 24.13 11.00
CA PRO A 487 31.53 23.53 12.14
C PRO A 487 30.01 23.79 12.17
N THR A 488 29.54 24.81 11.46
CA THR A 488 28.12 25.18 11.33
C THR A 488 27.32 24.23 10.41
N VAL A 489 27.99 23.41 9.61
CA VAL A 489 27.35 22.37 8.78
C VAL A 489 26.82 21.25 9.70
N PRO A 490 25.59 20.74 9.48
CA PRO A 490 25.04 19.64 10.25
C PRO A 490 25.97 18.42 10.32
N LEU A 491 25.96 17.71 11.46
CA LEU A 491 26.94 16.67 11.78
C LEU A 491 27.06 15.58 10.71
N VAL A 492 25.94 15.07 10.19
CA VAL A 492 25.96 13.92 9.25
C VAL A 492 26.58 14.31 7.90
N PRO A 493 26.15 15.38 7.20
CA PRO A 493 26.86 15.89 6.03
C PRO A 493 28.32 16.21 6.31
N ARG A 494 28.63 16.71 7.51
CA ARG A 494 30.01 17.04 7.90
C ARG A 494 30.87 15.78 8.03
N LEU A 495 30.38 14.75 8.72
CA LEU A 495 31.03 13.45 8.85
C LEU A 495 31.30 12.85 7.46
N LEU A 496 30.28 12.82 6.60
CA LEU A 496 30.38 12.30 5.24
C LEU A 496 31.55 12.95 4.49
N LEU A 497 31.58 14.28 4.41
CA LEU A 497 32.64 14.99 3.69
C LEU A 497 34.04 14.79 4.31
N HIS A 498 34.15 14.65 5.63
CA HIS A 498 35.45 14.35 6.26
C HIS A 498 35.95 12.96 5.87
N LEU A 499 35.06 11.97 5.81
CA LEU A 499 35.42 10.63 5.34
C LEU A 499 35.81 10.64 3.87
N GLU A 500 35.03 11.33 3.03
CA GLU A 500 35.31 11.39 1.59
C GLU A 500 36.64 12.09 1.30
N PHE A 501 36.92 13.19 1.99
CA PHE A 501 38.10 14.02 1.70
C PHE A 501 39.40 13.40 2.23
N TYR A 502 39.34 12.54 3.25
CA TYR A 502 40.54 11.97 3.89
C TYR A 502 41.44 11.19 2.93
N ARG A 503 40.85 10.39 2.04
CA ARG A 503 41.56 9.61 1.02
C ARG A 503 40.93 9.72 -0.37
N GLY A 504 39.98 10.62 -0.56
CA GLY A 504 39.25 10.77 -1.83
C GLY A 504 38.37 9.57 -2.13
N VAL A 505 37.73 8.97 -1.11
CA VAL A 505 36.87 7.78 -1.22
C VAL A 505 35.39 8.21 -1.25
N LEU A 506 34.53 7.53 -2.00
CA LEU A 506 33.08 7.76 -1.93
C LEU A 506 32.47 7.10 -0.70
N ALA A 507 31.64 7.86 0.02
CA ALA A 507 30.99 7.38 1.23
C ALA A 507 29.47 7.61 1.23
N GLY A 508 28.77 6.92 2.11
CA GLY A 508 27.34 7.10 2.38
C GLY A 508 27.03 6.87 3.86
N VAL A 509 26.02 7.59 4.37
CA VAL A 509 25.56 7.45 5.76
C VAL A 509 24.05 7.19 5.78
N PHE A 510 23.66 6.15 6.52
CA PHE A 510 22.30 5.64 6.61
C PHE A 510 21.82 5.55 8.05
N ASP A 511 20.54 5.83 8.27
CA ASP A 511 19.83 5.50 9.50
C ASP A 511 19.41 4.03 9.43
N ILE A 512 20.09 3.15 10.17
CA ILE A 512 19.80 1.70 10.14
C ILE A 512 18.36 1.43 10.60
N ASP A 513 17.81 2.27 11.48
CA ASP A 513 16.44 2.13 11.98
C ASP A 513 15.38 2.39 10.88
N ARG A 514 15.80 2.87 9.71
CA ARG A 514 14.94 3.15 8.55
C ARG A 514 15.15 2.19 7.38
N ILE A 515 16.09 1.26 7.49
CA ILE A 515 16.31 0.19 6.52
C ILE A 515 15.32 -0.94 6.81
N ASP A 516 14.65 -1.42 5.77
CA ASP A 516 13.66 -2.49 5.88
C ASP A 516 14.29 -3.86 5.53
N GLY A 517 14.71 -4.59 6.56
CA GLY A 517 15.38 -5.90 6.43
C GLY A 517 16.82 -5.84 5.92
N ASP A 518 17.27 -6.91 5.28
CA ASP A 518 18.62 -7.03 4.71
C ASP A 518 18.84 -6.08 3.53
N VAL A 519 20.09 -5.71 3.32
CA VAL A 519 20.51 -4.84 2.21
C VAL A 519 21.07 -5.70 1.08
N LEU A 520 20.41 -5.64 -0.07
CA LEU A 520 20.95 -6.21 -1.31
C LEU A 520 21.61 -5.11 -2.13
N VAL A 521 22.90 -5.28 -2.37
CA VAL A 521 23.67 -4.51 -3.36
C VAL A 521 23.45 -5.19 -4.71
N ASP A 522 22.73 -4.49 -5.59
CA ASP A 522 22.22 -5.02 -6.85
C ASP A 522 22.39 -3.98 -7.96
N VAL A 523 21.83 -4.25 -9.14
CA VAL A 523 21.70 -3.28 -10.20
C VAL A 523 20.25 -2.94 -10.48
N SER A 524 19.99 -1.71 -10.92
CA SER A 524 18.65 -1.25 -11.25
C SER A 524 18.12 -1.86 -12.55
N ILE A 525 16.80 -2.03 -12.59
CA ILE A 525 16.06 -2.16 -13.85
C ILE A 525 15.78 -0.77 -14.41
N GLU A 526 15.57 -0.68 -15.73
CA GLU A 526 15.35 0.62 -16.39
C GLU A 526 14.18 1.38 -15.76
N ALA A 527 14.39 2.68 -15.51
CA ALA A 527 13.41 3.58 -14.93
C ALA A 527 12.93 3.24 -13.50
N GLU A 528 13.71 2.49 -12.71
CA GLU A 528 13.50 2.40 -11.26
C GLU A 528 13.58 3.78 -10.61
N VAL A 529 12.64 4.11 -9.71
CA VAL A 529 12.57 5.45 -9.09
C VAL A 529 12.69 5.34 -7.57
N TYR A 530 13.48 6.24 -6.98
CA TYR A 530 13.46 6.48 -5.54
C TYR A 530 13.48 7.98 -5.21
N SER A 531 13.09 8.32 -3.99
CA SER A 531 13.08 9.71 -3.53
C SER A 531 14.48 10.12 -3.05
N GLY A 532 15.14 11.03 -3.75
CA GLY A 532 16.45 11.57 -3.36
C GLY A 532 16.37 12.50 -2.14
N ILE A 533 17.53 12.86 -1.57
CA ILE A 533 17.61 13.85 -0.48
C ILE A 533 17.35 15.27 -1.05
N GLY A 534 16.40 15.98 -0.44
CA GLY A 534 15.94 17.32 -0.85
C GLY A 534 14.42 17.36 -1.08
N LYS A 535 13.82 18.56 -1.09
CA LYS A 535 12.37 18.70 -1.31
C LYS A 535 12.00 18.20 -2.72
N SER A 536 11.16 17.15 -2.78
CA SER A 536 10.50 16.65 -3.99
C SER A 536 11.44 16.19 -5.13
N ARG A 537 12.67 15.79 -4.82
CA ARG A 537 13.59 15.24 -5.82
C ARG A 537 13.31 13.75 -6.03
N GLN A 538 12.80 13.38 -7.20
CA GLN A 538 12.81 11.99 -7.64
C GLN A 538 14.09 11.69 -8.41
N VAL A 539 14.69 10.54 -8.14
CA VAL A 539 15.85 10.02 -8.86
C VAL A 539 15.37 8.83 -9.68
N ILE A 540 15.58 8.90 -10.98
CA ILE A 540 15.30 7.81 -11.92
C ILE A 540 16.63 7.13 -12.21
N CYS A 541 16.76 5.87 -11.79
CA CYS A 541 17.94 5.05 -12.02
C CYS A 541 18.04 4.65 -13.50
N GLN A 542 19.27 4.67 -14.01
CA GLN A 542 19.55 4.13 -15.34
C GLN A 542 19.52 2.60 -15.32
N ALA A 543 19.35 1.95 -16.46
CA ALA A 543 19.45 0.49 -16.51
C ALA A 543 20.88 0.04 -16.13
N ASN A 544 20.99 -1.03 -15.32
CA ASN A 544 22.28 -1.59 -14.87
C ASN A 544 23.14 -0.66 -13.99
N GLU A 545 22.55 0.38 -13.40
CA GLU A 545 23.24 1.20 -12.41
C GLU A 545 23.34 0.44 -11.08
N LEU A 546 24.46 0.58 -10.37
CA LEU A 546 24.64 -0.04 -9.06
C LEU A 546 23.74 0.65 -8.04
N VAL A 547 22.87 -0.13 -7.40
CA VAL A 547 21.90 0.34 -6.41
C VAL A 547 21.99 -0.47 -5.13
N LEU A 548 21.57 0.16 -4.04
CA LEU A 548 21.27 -0.52 -2.81
C LEU A 548 19.77 -0.58 -2.67
N ARG A 549 19.26 -1.78 -2.46
CA ARG A 549 17.85 -2.02 -2.20
C ARG A 549 17.68 -2.75 -0.88
N ASP A 550 16.65 -2.37 -0.16
CA ASP A 550 16.13 -3.14 0.97
C ASP A 550 14.75 -3.68 0.56
N GLN A 551 13.97 -4.19 1.50
CA GLN A 551 12.67 -4.80 1.22
C GLN A 551 11.62 -3.79 0.71
N ALA A 552 11.82 -2.50 0.97
CA ALA A 552 10.96 -1.42 0.48
C ALA A 552 11.40 -0.86 -0.89
N GLY A 553 12.48 -1.39 -1.47
CA GLY A 553 12.98 -1.02 -2.81
C GLY A 553 14.30 -0.27 -2.77
N VAL A 554 14.61 0.46 -3.85
CA VAL A 554 15.88 1.21 -3.96
C VAL A 554 15.96 2.28 -2.87
N MET A 555 17.02 2.19 -2.06
CA MET A 555 17.30 3.14 -0.98
C MET A 555 18.48 4.07 -1.28
N ALA A 556 19.34 3.70 -2.21
CA ALA A 556 20.43 4.55 -2.70
C ALA A 556 20.86 4.07 -4.09
N SER A 557 21.42 4.98 -4.88
CA SER A 557 22.22 4.58 -6.03
C SER A 557 23.65 5.05 -5.87
N TYR A 558 24.58 4.28 -6.43
CA TYR A 558 26.00 4.60 -6.37
C TYR A 558 26.33 5.91 -7.09
N PHE A 559 25.64 6.23 -8.18
CA PHE A 559 25.91 7.44 -8.97
C PHE A 559 25.11 8.65 -8.52
N SER A 560 23.96 8.46 -7.88
CA SER A 560 23.05 9.55 -7.49
C SER A 560 22.97 9.79 -5.97
N GLY A 561 23.51 8.88 -5.16
CA GLY A 561 23.61 8.99 -3.72
C GLY A 561 22.45 8.35 -2.94
N PRO A 562 22.35 8.63 -1.63
CA PRO A 562 21.32 8.05 -0.76
C PRO A 562 19.93 8.66 -0.99
N GLY A 563 18.90 7.87 -0.72
CA GLY A 563 17.51 8.27 -0.71
C GLY A 563 17.08 8.94 0.61
N SER A 564 16.07 9.82 0.53
CA SER A 564 15.51 10.51 1.70
C SER A 564 14.88 9.57 2.73
N ARG A 565 14.44 8.37 2.32
CA ARG A 565 13.81 7.39 3.20
C ARG A 565 14.77 6.87 4.28
N THR A 566 16.01 6.58 3.90
CA THR A 566 17.04 6.02 4.79
C THR A 566 18.03 7.08 5.29
N ALA A 567 17.83 8.34 4.89
CA ALA A 567 18.62 9.46 5.38
C ALA A 567 18.36 9.70 6.88
N MET A 568 19.43 10.08 7.59
CA MET A 568 19.36 10.50 8.98
C MET A 568 18.47 11.74 9.15
N ALA A 569 17.47 11.65 10.03
CA ALA A 569 16.68 12.82 10.43
C ALA A 569 17.51 13.80 11.26
N ALA A 570 17.25 15.10 11.04
CA ALA A 570 17.83 16.17 11.84
C ALA A 570 17.24 16.23 13.27
N ASP A 571 16.04 15.68 13.45
CA ASP A 571 15.29 15.64 14.70
C ASP A 571 15.22 14.22 15.29
N GLY A 572 15.77 14.03 16.49
CA GLY A 572 15.57 12.84 17.30
C GLY A 572 16.64 12.66 18.38
N PRO A 573 16.63 11.53 19.11
CA PRO A 573 17.49 11.33 20.26
C PRO A 573 18.98 11.42 19.89
N VAL A 574 19.75 12.04 20.77
CA VAL A 574 21.17 12.34 20.58
C VAL A 574 22.06 11.11 20.85
N ALA A 575 21.56 10.14 21.63
CA ALA A 575 22.28 8.92 22.00
C ALA A 575 21.48 7.66 21.62
N GLY A 576 22.18 6.53 21.48
CA GLY A 576 21.58 5.23 21.17
C GLY A 576 21.20 5.04 19.70
N ARG A 577 21.83 5.79 18.78
CA ARG A 577 21.54 5.69 17.34
C ARG A 577 22.27 4.50 16.70
N ARG A 578 21.69 3.93 15.65
CA ARG A 578 22.35 2.92 14.80
C ARG A 578 22.66 3.52 13.43
N LEU A 579 23.94 3.62 13.09
CA LEU A 579 24.41 4.22 11.84
C LEU A 579 25.01 3.16 10.92
N GLY A 580 24.62 3.20 9.65
CA GLY A 580 25.25 2.45 8.59
C GLY A 580 26.15 3.39 7.79
N LEU A 581 27.43 3.07 7.70
CA LEU A 581 28.38 3.75 6.84
C LEU A 581 28.72 2.83 5.69
N MET A 582 28.80 3.40 4.50
CA MET A 582 29.22 2.65 3.32
C MET A 582 30.37 3.35 2.65
N LEU A 583 31.42 2.61 2.32
CA LEU A 583 32.54 3.07 1.53
C LEU A 583 32.56 2.28 0.23
N PHE A 584 32.82 2.97 -0.88
CA PHE A 584 32.93 2.34 -2.19
C PHE A 584 34.30 2.58 -2.76
N SER A 585 34.93 1.59 -3.39
CA SER A 585 36.12 1.81 -4.22
C SER A 585 35.73 2.26 -5.63
N SER A 586 36.74 2.64 -6.42
CA SER A 586 36.70 2.51 -7.88
C SER A 586 37.50 1.25 -8.29
N PRO A 587 37.38 0.74 -9.54
CA PRO A 587 38.08 -0.48 -9.95
C PRO A 587 39.61 -0.36 -9.95
N ALA A 588 40.13 0.86 -10.11
CA ALA A 588 41.56 1.15 -10.19
C ALA A 588 42.10 1.91 -8.97
N MET A 589 41.28 2.05 -7.91
CA MET A 589 41.64 2.80 -6.70
C MET A 589 42.98 2.35 -6.13
N ALA A 590 43.77 3.32 -5.67
CA ALA A 590 45.05 3.05 -5.05
C ALA A 590 44.91 2.17 -3.78
N PRO A 591 45.74 1.11 -3.63
CA PRO A 591 45.71 0.22 -2.47
C PRO A 591 45.84 0.98 -1.15
N GLY A 592 45.12 0.55 -0.12
CA GLY A 592 45.19 1.14 1.23
C GLY A 592 44.26 2.34 1.45
N SER A 593 43.72 2.96 0.39
CA SER A 593 42.83 4.13 0.53
C SER A 593 41.55 3.82 1.32
N LEU A 594 40.96 2.64 1.09
CA LEU A 594 39.81 2.17 1.86
C LEU A 594 40.19 1.85 3.30
N GLU A 595 41.28 1.12 3.50
CA GLU A 595 41.78 0.70 4.82
C GLU A 595 42.13 1.89 5.72
N ASP A 596 42.75 2.92 5.17
CA ASP A 596 43.04 4.16 5.87
C ASP A 596 41.76 4.89 6.28
N THR A 597 40.76 4.92 5.40
CA THR A 597 39.46 5.54 5.70
C THR A 597 38.71 4.75 6.77
N ILE A 598 38.77 3.42 6.75
CA ILE A 598 38.23 2.55 7.80
C ILE A 598 38.92 2.82 9.13
N THR A 599 40.24 3.00 9.12
CA THR A 599 41.02 3.36 10.32
C THR A 599 40.57 4.69 10.91
N LEU A 600 40.30 5.70 10.05
CA LEU A 600 39.72 6.96 10.50
C LEU A 600 38.32 6.76 11.11
N ILE A 601 37.46 5.94 10.51
CA ILE A 601 36.13 5.63 11.07
C ILE A 601 36.26 5.00 12.45
N HIS A 602 37.14 4.01 12.63
CA HIS A 602 37.40 3.45 13.96
C HIS A 602 37.90 4.50 14.94
N LYS A 603 38.83 5.38 14.54
CA LYS A 603 39.32 6.48 15.39
C LYS A 603 38.16 7.37 15.85
N LEU A 604 37.29 7.80 14.93
CA LEU A 604 36.15 8.68 15.22
C LEU A 604 35.07 8.01 16.08
N PHE A 605 34.79 6.72 15.86
CA PHE A 605 33.69 6.01 16.51
C PHE A 605 34.10 5.28 17.81
N SER A 606 35.39 5.03 18.05
CA SER A 606 35.89 4.33 19.24
C SER A 606 35.41 4.89 20.58
N ALA A 607 35.22 6.21 20.67
CA ALA A 607 34.72 6.88 21.87
C ALA A 607 33.23 7.22 21.81
N ALA A 608 32.59 7.01 20.65
CA ALA A 608 31.25 7.51 20.34
C ALA A 608 30.22 6.40 20.04
N ALA A 609 30.62 5.15 19.89
CA ALA A 609 29.74 4.01 19.63
C ALA A 609 29.99 2.86 20.61
N GLY A 610 28.97 2.04 20.85
CA GLY A 610 29.08 0.80 21.63
C GLY A 610 29.76 -0.31 20.83
N THR A 611 29.37 -0.51 19.57
CA THR A 611 30.01 -1.44 18.63
C THR A 611 30.28 -0.79 17.28
N VAL A 612 31.31 -1.28 16.59
CA VAL A 612 31.66 -0.93 15.20
C VAL A 612 32.01 -2.23 14.47
N ASP A 613 31.07 -2.71 13.67
CA ASP A 613 31.16 -3.99 12.95
C ASP A 613 31.36 -3.73 11.45
N LEU A 614 32.22 -4.51 10.79
CA LEU A 614 32.55 -4.29 9.38
C LEU A 614 32.31 -5.53 8.52
N SER A 615 31.84 -5.29 7.29
CA SER A 615 31.58 -6.31 6.28
C SER A 615 32.17 -5.87 4.94
N TYR A 616 33.02 -6.72 4.35
CA TYR A 616 33.60 -6.50 3.03
C TYR A 616 32.79 -7.22 1.96
N LEU A 617 32.40 -6.49 0.93
CA LEU A 617 31.69 -6.98 -0.24
C LEU A 617 32.56 -6.75 -1.47
N ARG A 618 33.27 -7.81 -1.89
CA ARG A 618 34.13 -7.77 -3.08
C ARG A 618 33.35 -8.26 -4.30
N PHE A 619 33.38 -7.46 -5.36
CA PHE A 619 32.76 -7.76 -6.63
C PHE A 619 33.72 -8.60 -7.46
N GLN A 620 33.83 -9.87 -7.10
CA GLN A 620 34.59 -10.86 -7.86
C GLN A 620 33.62 -11.83 -8.55
N PRO A 621 33.98 -12.38 -9.71
CA PRO A 621 33.27 -13.52 -10.27
C PRO A 621 33.22 -14.61 -9.20
N GLY A 622 32.03 -15.17 -8.97
CA GLY A 622 31.93 -16.37 -8.12
C GLY A 622 32.75 -17.52 -8.74
N PRO A 623 33.17 -18.51 -7.94
CA PRO A 623 33.66 -19.77 -8.50
C PRO A 623 32.61 -20.44 -9.40
#